data_AF-A0A6V7IUT1-F1
#
_entry.id   AF-A0A6V7IUT1-F1
#
_cell.length_a   1.000
_cell.length_b   1.000
_cell.length_c   1.000
_cell.angle_alpha   90.00
_cell.angle_beta   90.00
_cell.angle_gamma   90.00
#
_symmetry.space_group_name_H-M   'P 1'
#
loop_
_entity.id
_entity.type
_entity.pdbx_description
1 polymer ?
#
loop_
_entity_poly.entity_id
_entity_poly.type
_entity_poly.pdbx_seq_one_letter_code
_entity_poly.pdbx_strand_id
1 'polypeptide(L)'
;VLFKIWPGMNHFVRNLVRESIKPAIVKALSDYKLPGFQFERLVLGRIPPKVYGIKTYDKNTSRNEIIIDCEVLYAGDCDISFTLGNIKGGIRDFQLRGMLRIVMKPMLTIMPLIGGVQIFFLNNPELDFNLVGAADVLDFPGL
;
A
#
# COMPACT_ATOMS: atom_id res chain seq x y z
N VAL A 1 11.40 -13.75 8.02
CA VAL A 1 11.02 -12.50 8.74
C VAL A 1 9.69 -11.96 8.26
N LEU A 2 9.55 -11.58 6.98
CA LEU A 2 8.31 -10.97 6.43
C LEU A 2 7.04 -11.80 6.69
N PHE A 3 7.10 -13.12 6.54
CA PHE A 3 5.99 -14.02 6.85
C PHE A 3 5.47 -13.88 8.29
N LYS A 4 6.35 -13.63 9.28
CA LYS A 4 5.96 -13.46 10.68
C LYS A 4 5.35 -12.08 10.95
N ILE A 5 5.77 -11.06 10.21
CA ILE A 5 5.26 -9.68 10.34
C ILE A 5 3.94 -9.50 9.56
N TRP A 6 3.73 -10.28 8.51
CA TRP A 6 2.60 -10.14 7.58
C TRP A 6 1.21 -10.07 8.22
N PRO A 7 0.89 -10.86 9.27
CA PRO A 7 -0.39 -10.72 9.97
C PRO A 7 -0.57 -9.34 10.61
N GLY A 8 0.49 -8.78 11.20
CA GLY A 8 0.49 -7.42 11.74
C GLY A 8 0.38 -6.36 10.64
N MET A 9 1.05 -6.57 9.50
CA MET A 9 0.95 -5.69 8.33
C MET A 9 -0.47 -5.65 7.76
N ASN A 10 -1.15 -6.79 7.70
CA ASN A 10 -2.56 -6.89 7.32
C ASN A 10 -3.45 -6.01 8.21
N HIS A 11 -3.20 -5.96 9.52
CA HIS A 11 -3.94 -5.11 10.43
C HIS A 11 -3.64 -3.61 10.20
N PHE A 12 -2.36 -3.26 10.08
CA PHE A 12 -1.94 -1.89 9.79
C PHE A 12 -2.56 -1.35 8.49
N VAL A 13 -2.49 -2.12 7.40
CA VAL A 13 -3.03 -1.69 6.11
C VAL A 13 -4.55 -1.53 6.13
N ARG A 14 -5.28 -2.37 6.89
CA ARG A 14 -6.72 -2.16 7.08
C ARG A 14 -7.03 -0.81 7.73
N ASN A 15 -6.26 -0.40 8.74
CA ASN A 15 -6.43 0.89 9.39
C ASN A 15 -6.05 2.03 8.44
N LEU A 16 -4.91 1.92 7.76
CA LEU A 16 -4.47 2.90 6.74
C LEU A 16 -5.53 3.10 5.65
N VAL A 17 -6.13 2.00 5.16
CA VAL A 17 -7.18 2.10 4.16
C VAL A 17 -8.41 2.79 4.71
N ARG A 18 -8.83 2.45 5.92
CA ARG A 18 -10.00 3.05 6.56
C ARG A 18 -9.81 4.54 6.82
N GLU A 19 -8.64 4.94 7.31
CA GLU A 19 -8.38 6.30 7.82
C GLU A 19 -7.89 7.26 6.75
N SER A 20 -7.19 6.77 5.73
CA SER A 20 -6.56 7.64 4.72
C SER A 20 -7.03 7.34 3.29
N ILE A 21 -6.98 6.07 2.86
CA ILE A 21 -7.25 5.73 1.44
C ILE A 21 -8.73 5.85 1.10
N LYS A 22 -9.64 5.31 1.91
CA LYS A 22 -11.09 5.39 1.68
C LYS A 22 -11.56 6.84 1.60
N PRO A 23 -11.22 7.75 2.55
CA PRO A 23 -11.59 9.16 2.43
C PRO A 23 -11.05 9.82 1.16
N ALA A 24 -9.81 9.50 0.76
CA ALA A 24 -9.23 10.04 -0.47
C ALA A 24 -10.00 9.56 -1.72
N ILE A 25 -10.37 8.28 -1.79
CA ILE A 25 -11.18 7.73 -2.89
C ILE A 25 -12.56 8.39 -2.92
N VAL A 26 -13.25 8.48 -1.78
CA VAL A 26 -14.58 9.12 -1.71
C VAL A 26 -14.52 10.57 -2.17
N LYS A 27 -13.48 11.31 -1.79
CA LYS A 27 -13.26 12.69 -2.24
C LYS A 27 -13.08 12.76 -3.77
N ALA A 28 -12.18 11.93 -4.32
CA ALA A 28 -11.94 11.89 -5.76
C ALA A 28 -13.21 11.51 -6.55
N LEU A 29 -13.99 10.54 -6.06
CA LEU A 29 -15.24 10.11 -6.71
C LEU A 29 -16.37 11.15 -6.58
N SER A 30 -16.36 11.96 -5.52
CA SER A 30 -17.33 13.05 -5.36
C SER A 30 -17.21 14.09 -6.47
N ASP A 31 -16.00 14.34 -6.97
CA ASP A 31 -15.74 15.23 -8.11
C ASP A 31 -16.45 14.75 -9.40
N TYR A 32 -16.63 13.43 -9.54
CA TYR A 32 -17.34 12.78 -10.65
C TYR A 32 -18.83 12.52 -10.35
N LYS A 33 -19.37 13.02 -9.22
CA LYS A 33 -20.75 12.75 -8.76
C LYS A 33 -21.05 11.26 -8.56
N LEU A 34 -20.07 10.48 -8.13
CA LEU A 34 -20.18 9.05 -7.85
C LEU A 34 -20.21 8.78 -6.33
N PRO A 35 -21.36 8.93 -5.64
CA PRO A 35 -21.44 8.73 -4.20
C PRO A 35 -21.46 7.25 -3.81
N GLY A 36 -21.14 6.98 -2.54
CA GLY A 36 -21.41 5.67 -1.93
C GLY A 36 -20.32 4.61 -2.10
N PHE A 37 -19.05 5.01 -2.22
CA PHE A 37 -17.93 4.07 -2.23
C PHE A 37 -17.70 3.44 -0.84
N GLN A 38 -17.64 2.12 -0.79
CA GLN A 38 -17.32 1.39 0.44
C GLN A 38 -16.52 0.12 0.14
N PHE A 39 -15.45 -0.10 0.90
CA PHE A 39 -14.80 -1.42 0.95
C PHE A 39 -15.71 -2.41 1.69
N GLU A 40 -16.06 -3.51 1.04
CA GLU A 40 -16.74 -4.66 1.67
C GLU A 40 -15.70 -5.59 2.31
N ARG A 41 -14.58 -5.82 1.62
CA ARG A 41 -13.51 -6.70 2.08
C ARG A 41 -12.16 -6.17 1.65
N LEU A 42 -11.18 -6.26 2.56
CA LEU A 42 -9.80 -5.93 2.28
C LEU A 42 -8.86 -6.84 3.07
N VAL A 43 -8.22 -7.75 2.34
CA VAL A 43 -7.22 -8.67 2.88
C VAL A 43 -6.03 -8.69 1.91
N LEU A 44 -4.81 -8.55 2.41
CA LEU A 44 -3.60 -8.68 1.58
C LEU A 44 -3.15 -10.15 1.44
N GLY A 45 -4.05 -11.11 1.66
CA GLY A 45 -3.71 -12.52 1.58
C GLY A 45 -2.69 -13.00 2.63
N ARG A 46 -2.17 -14.19 2.38
CA ARG A 46 -1.21 -14.91 3.23
C ARG A 46 0.22 -14.85 2.67
N ILE A 47 0.37 -14.52 1.40
CA ILE A 47 1.66 -14.46 0.71
C ILE A 47 2.27 -13.06 0.94
N PRO A 48 3.37 -12.93 1.70
CA PRO A 48 4.03 -11.65 1.88
C PRO A 48 4.79 -11.23 0.61
N PRO A 49 5.13 -9.93 0.47
CA PRO A 49 5.96 -9.46 -0.62
C PRO A 49 7.35 -10.09 -0.57
N LYS A 50 7.92 -10.26 -1.75
CA LYS A 50 9.33 -10.60 -1.94
C LYS A 50 10.13 -9.32 -1.96
N VAL A 51 11.29 -9.35 -1.29
CA VAL A 51 12.28 -8.28 -1.34
C VAL A 51 13.44 -8.77 -2.19
N TYR A 52 13.71 -8.04 -3.26
CA TYR A 52 14.91 -8.14 -4.07
C TYR A 52 15.87 -7.02 -3.70
N GLY A 53 17.15 -7.20 -4.07
CA GLY A 53 18.21 -6.18 -4.04
C GLY A 53 18.11 -5.15 -2.91
N ILE A 54 18.90 -5.32 -1.84
CA ILE A 54 18.96 -4.35 -0.75
C ILE A 54 20.18 -3.46 -0.95
N LYS A 55 19.97 -2.15 -0.97
CA LYS A 55 21.03 -1.13 -1.02
C LYS A 55 20.97 -0.26 0.21
N THR A 56 22.04 -0.27 0.99
CA THR A 56 22.22 0.61 2.15
C THR A 56 23.11 1.78 1.77
N TYR A 57 22.78 2.98 2.21
CA TYR A 57 23.55 4.18 1.93
C TYR A 57 24.45 4.53 3.12
N ASP A 58 25.76 4.40 2.91
CA ASP A 58 26.84 4.67 3.88
C ASP A 58 27.62 5.95 3.57
N LYS A 59 27.59 6.42 2.31
CA LYS A 59 28.27 7.63 1.83
C LYS A 59 27.26 8.76 1.55
N ASN A 60 27.61 9.98 1.93
CA ASN A 60 26.79 11.20 1.78
C ASN A 60 25.44 11.19 2.53
N THR A 61 25.29 10.35 3.56
CA THR A 61 24.17 10.37 4.50
C THR A 61 24.62 10.98 5.83
N SER A 62 23.71 11.64 6.55
CA SER A 62 24.01 12.13 7.89
C SER A 62 24.30 10.95 8.81
N ARG A 63 25.25 11.08 9.76
CA ARG A 63 25.46 10.08 10.82
C ARG A 63 24.19 9.84 11.67
N ASN A 64 23.22 10.74 11.59
CA ASN A 64 21.97 10.72 12.32
C ASN A 64 20.83 9.97 11.61
N GLU A 65 21.10 9.30 10.49
CA GLU A 65 20.08 8.53 9.78
C GLU A 65 20.63 7.28 9.10
N ILE A 66 19.77 6.29 8.92
CA ILE A 66 20.07 5.11 8.10
C ILE A 66 19.04 5.08 6.97
N ILE A 67 19.53 4.96 5.74
CA ILE A 67 18.68 4.87 4.55
C ILE A 67 18.92 3.51 3.88
N ILE A 68 17.82 2.80 3.65
CA ILE A 68 17.81 1.49 3.00
C ILE A 68 16.81 1.55 1.85
N ASP A 69 17.28 1.22 0.66
CA ASP A 69 16.42 1.00 -0.48
C ASP A 69 16.32 -0.50 -0.75
N CYS A 70 15.11 -0.96 -1.01
CA CYS A 70 14.86 -2.33 -1.40
C CYS A 70 13.86 -2.39 -2.56
N GLU A 71 14.11 -3.27 -3.51
CA GLU A 71 13.14 -3.57 -4.55
C GLU A 71 12.10 -4.53 -3.97
N VAL A 72 10.82 -4.15 -4.02
CA VAL A 72 9.73 -4.94 -3.45
C VAL A 72 8.83 -5.40 -4.58
N LEU A 73 8.50 -6.69 -4.58
CA LEU A 73 7.47 -7.28 -5.42
C LEU A 73 6.43 -7.97 -4.54
N TYR A 74 5.22 -7.45 -4.58
CA TYR A 74 4.05 -8.09 -4.03
C TYR A 74 3.24 -8.70 -5.18
N ALA A 75 3.08 -10.01 -5.16
CA ALA A 75 2.19 -10.76 -6.06
C ALA A 75 1.53 -11.84 -5.20
N GLY A 76 0.52 -11.41 -4.44
CA GLY A 76 -0.09 -12.21 -3.39
C GLY A 76 -1.58 -12.45 -3.62
N ASP A 77 -2.15 -13.33 -2.79
CA ASP A 77 -3.55 -13.72 -2.76
C ASP A 77 -4.43 -12.67 -2.07
N CYS A 78 -4.31 -11.40 -2.46
CA CYS A 78 -5.18 -10.37 -1.89
C CYS A 78 -6.63 -10.58 -2.35
N ASP A 79 -7.53 -10.17 -1.47
CA ASP A 79 -8.97 -10.22 -1.69
C ASP A 79 -9.54 -8.86 -1.29
N ILE A 80 -9.83 -8.06 -2.31
CA ILE A 80 -10.33 -6.69 -2.17
C ILE A 80 -11.65 -6.61 -2.94
N SER A 81 -12.74 -6.35 -2.22
CA SER A 81 -14.04 -6.09 -2.80
C SER A 81 -14.60 -4.77 -2.29
N PHE A 82 -15.34 -4.09 -3.15
CA PHE A 82 -15.93 -2.79 -2.86
C PHE A 82 -17.31 -2.65 -3.51
N THR A 83 -18.08 -1.71 -3.00
CA THR A 83 -19.33 -1.24 -3.58
C THR A 83 -19.20 0.22 -3.97
N LEU A 84 -19.85 0.58 -5.08
CA LEU A 84 -20.05 1.96 -5.50
C LEU A 84 -21.54 2.13 -5.84
N GLY A 85 -22.30 2.72 -4.91
CA GLY A 85 -23.76 2.74 -5.00
C GLY A 85 -24.32 1.31 -5.01
N ASN A 86 -24.96 0.91 -6.11
CA ASN A 86 -25.54 -0.43 -6.28
C ASN A 86 -24.61 -1.42 -6.98
N ILE A 87 -23.44 -0.98 -7.45
CA ILE A 87 -22.52 -1.81 -8.21
C ILE A 87 -21.49 -2.44 -7.28
N LYS A 88 -21.23 -3.73 -7.49
CA LYS A 88 -20.20 -4.48 -6.77
C LYS A 88 -18.99 -4.66 -7.67
N GLY A 89 -17.83 -4.28 -7.15
CA GLY A 89 -16.55 -4.44 -7.83
C GLY A 89 -15.53 -5.13 -6.94
N GLY A 90 -14.43 -5.52 -7.55
CA GLY A 90 -13.30 -6.11 -6.83
C GLY A 90 -12.00 -6.01 -7.60
N ILE A 91 -10.90 -6.13 -6.87
CA ILE A 91 -9.55 -6.14 -7.42
C ILE A 91 -9.01 -7.56 -7.29
N ARG A 92 -8.65 -8.17 -8.42
CA ARG A 92 -8.00 -9.48 -8.50
C ARG A 92 -6.61 -9.36 -9.08
N ASP A 93 -5.80 -10.38 -8.83
CA ASP A 93 -4.43 -10.50 -9.36
C ASP A 93 -3.59 -9.24 -9.13
N PHE A 94 -3.78 -8.59 -7.99
CA PHE A 94 -3.06 -7.35 -7.67
C PHE A 94 -1.57 -7.65 -7.50
N GLN A 95 -0.78 -6.97 -8.31
CA GLN A 95 0.66 -6.96 -8.26
C GLN A 95 1.15 -5.55 -8.03
N LEU A 96 2.16 -5.43 -7.17
CA LEU A 96 2.86 -4.20 -6.90
C LEU A 96 4.35 -4.45 -7.03
N ARG A 97 5.03 -3.63 -7.82
CA ARG A 97 6.49 -3.63 -7.92
C ARG A 97 7.03 -2.22 -7.76
N GLY A 98 8.08 -2.04 -6.96
CA GLY A 98 8.71 -0.73 -6.84
C GLY A 98 9.90 -0.69 -5.90
N MET A 99 10.63 0.42 -5.97
CA MET A 99 11.74 0.72 -5.07
C MET A 99 11.22 1.38 -3.80
N LEU A 100 11.23 0.63 -2.69
CA LEU A 100 10.84 1.09 -1.38
C LEU A 100 12.06 1.65 -0.64
N ARG A 101 11.95 2.87 -0.13
CA ARG A 101 12.93 3.49 0.75
C ARG A 101 12.45 3.46 2.19
N ILE A 102 13.33 3.01 3.07
CA ILE A 102 13.17 2.98 4.52
C ILE A 102 14.22 3.95 5.09
N VAL A 103 13.75 4.98 5.81
CA VAL A 103 14.60 5.95 6.50
C VAL A 103 14.39 5.82 8.00
N MET A 104 15.46 5.56 8.74
CA MET A 104 15.44 5.46 10.19
C MET A 104 16.14 6.68 10.77
N LYS A 105 15.39 7.55 11.45
CA LYS A 105 15.90 8.79 12.07
C LYS A 105 14.97 9.33 13.16
N PRO A 106 15.49 10.07 14.16
CA PRO A 106 16.92 10.28 14.42
C PRO A 106 17.58 9.02 15.00
N MET A 107 18.91 8.92 14.87
CA MET A 107 19.70 7.96 15.62
C MET A 107 19.82 8.44 17.07
N LEU A 108 19.44 7.58 18.01
CA LEU A 108 19.48 7.83 19.44
C LEU A 108 20.75 7.20 20.05
N THR A 109 21.23 7.78 21.14
CA THR A 109 22.35 7.23 21.94
C THR A 109 21.88 6.22 23.01
N ILE A 110 20.58 6.02 23.14
CA ILE A 110 19.95 5.07 24.06
C ILE A 110 19.12 4.06 23.28
N MET A 111 18.97 2.84 23.80
CA MET A 111 18.13 1.82 23.17
C MET A 111 16.68 2.31 23.05
N PRO A 112 16.00 2.11 21.89
CA PRO A 112 16.36 1.21 20.79
C PRO A 112 17.23 1.81 19.67
N LEU A 113 17.98 2.89 19.92
CA LEU A 113 18.92 3.57 19.00
C LEU A 113 18.27 4.26 17.78
N ILE A 114 16.98 4.05 17.54
CA ILE A 114 16.23 4.66 16.42
C ILE A 114 14.98 5.32 17.00
N GLY A 115 14.80 6.62 16.73
CA GLY A 115 13.63 7.38 17.20
C GLY A 115 12.40 7.26 16.31
N GLY A 116 12.56 6.89 15.04
CA GLY A 116 11.46 6.79 14.10
C GLY A 116 11.83 6.11 12.79
N VAL A 117 10.81 5.64 12.07
CA VAL A 117 10.93 4.98 10.78
C VAL A 117 9.97 5.64 9.79
N GLN A 118 10.48 5.99 8.62
CA GLN A 118 9.70 6.49 7.48
C GLN A 118 9.83 5.48 6.34
N ILE A 119 8.72 5.15 5.69
CA ILE A 119 8.66 4.16 4.61
C ILE A 119 7.88 4.77 3.45
N PHE A 120 8.47 4.82 2.27
CA PHE A 120 7.84 5.38 1.07
C PHE A 120 8.47 4.82 -0.21
N PHE A 121 7.74 4.83 -1.33
CA PHE A 121 8.31 4.49 -2.63
C PHE A 121 9.08 5.67 -3.21
N LEU A 122 10.23 5.40 -3.83
CA LEU A 122 11.07 6.44 -4.46
C LEU A 122 10.44 7.05 -5.71
N ASN A 123 9.72 6.22 -6.46
CA ASN A 123 8.96 6.59 -7.64
C ASN A 123 7.58 5.95 -7.51
N ASN A 124 6.63 6.34 -8.37
CA ASN A 124 5.35 5.64 -8.44
C ASN A 124 5.61 4.14 -8.70
N PRO A 125 5.12 3.24 -7.83
CA PRO A 125 5.27 1.82 -8.05
C PRO A 125 4.45 1.38 -9.27
N GLU A 126 4.93 0.35 -9.95
CA GLU A 126 4.17 -0.36 -10.98
C GLU A 126 3.05 -1.13 -10.29
N LEU A 127 1.81 -0.91 -10.73
CA LEU A 127 0.61 -1.58 -10.25
C LEU A 127 -0.05 -2.29 -11.42
N ASP A 128 -0.32 -3.57 -11.26
CA ASP A 128 -1.08 -4.38 -12.22
C ASP A 128 -2.21 -5.09 -11.47
N PHE A 129 -3.42 -5.06 -12.01
CA PHE A 129 -4.58 -5.67 -11.39
C PHE A 129 -5.72 -5.84 -12.38
N ASN A 130 -6.58 -6.83 -12.09
CA ASN A 130 -7.82 -7.06 -12.80
C ASN A 130 -8.99 -6.46 -12.03
N LEU A 131 -9.69 -5.51 -12.64
CA LEU A 131 -10.92 -4.95 -12.07
C LEU A 131 -12.12 -5.84 -12.45
N VAL A 132 -12.70 -6.49 -11.45
CA VAL A 132 -13.92 -7.28 -11.61
C VAL A 132 -15.12 -6.37 -11.37
N GLY A 133 -16.18 -6.53 -12.18
CA GLY A 133 -17.34 -5.63 -12.15
C GLY A 133 -17.06 -4.27 -12.83
N ALA A 134 -15.95 -4.16 -13.57
CA ALA A 134 -15.52 -2.92 -14.21
C ALA A 134 -16.54 -2.37 -15.23
N ALA A 135 -17.20 -3.23 -16.01
CA ALA A 135 -18.21 -2.80 -16.99
C ALA A 135 -19.36 -2.04 -16.29
N ASP A 136 -19.88 -2.61 -15.20
CA ASP A 136 -20.94 -1.97 -14.43
C ASP A 136 -20.47 -0.66 -13.77
N VAL A 137 -19.20 -0.57 -13.37
CA VAL A 137 -18.61 0.66 -12.80
C VAL A 137 -18.40 1.73 -13.88
N LEU A 138 -17.97 1.35 -15.09
CA LEU A 138 -17.72 2.25 -16.23
C LEU A 138 -19.02 2.78 -16.86
N ASP A 139 -20.12 2.03 -16.75
CA ASP A 139 -21.44 2.46 -17.22
C ASP A 139 -22.12 3.49 -16.29
N PHE A 140 -21.44 3.94 -15.23
CA PHE A 140 -21.97 4.97 -14.33
C PHE A 140 -22.00 6.33 -15.05
N PRO A 141 -23.15 7.01 -15.10
CA PRO A 141 -23.23 8.33 -15.71
C PRO A 141 -22.36 9.32 -14.91
N GLY A 142 -21.26 9.79 -15.52
CA GLY A 142 -20.33 10.76 -14.91
C GLY A 142 -18.85 10.40 -14.93
N LEU A 143 -18.47 9.21 -15.42
CA LEU A 143 -17.08 8.87 -15.79
C LEU A 143 -16.71 9.40 -17.18
#